data_AF-A0A1F9Z377-F1
#
_entry.id   AF-A0A1F9Z377-F1
#
_cell.length_a   1.000
_cell.length_b   1.000
_cell.length_c   1.000
_cell.angle_alpha   90.00
_cell.angle_beta   90.00
_cell.angle_gamma   90.00
#
_symmetry.space_group_name_H-M   'P 1'
#
loop_
_entity.id
_entity.type
_entity.pdbx_description
1 polymer ?
#
loop_
_entity_poly.entity_id
_entity_poly.type
_entity_poly.pdbx_seq_one_letter_code
_entity_poly.pdbx_strand_id
1 'polypeptide(L)'
;MVPTTAEPAAKEHLDDLREHDREVLEFLSQDPMTHVAFQGIRRRLGMHPEKLSRALHRLADDSLVEKTDVGYRITRKAWSILSPRDWTPEPPGMTVLQTYIPASLDLRGLVTTLRGSWVGPLRWYGLSESPEGLRLSWTLEDESIRVETRIGAGELSVVAHVASPDRLDEAARLGHLLFREIATEISRDRYPGLVA
;
A
#
# COMPACT_ATOMS: atom_id res chain seq x y z
N MET A 1 11.37 -9.04 -31.76
CA MET A 1 11.48 -8.16 -30.59
C MET A 1 12.38 -8.84 -29.58
N VAL A 2 13.60 -8.33 -29.41
CA VAL A 2 14.56 -8.81 -28.41
C VAL A 2 14.28 -8.03 -27.12
N PRO A 3 14.27 -8.65 -25.94
CA PRO A 3 14.20 -7.89 -24.69
C PRO A 3 15.48 -7.06 -24.59
N THR A 4 15.34 -5.75 -24.45
CA THR A 4 16.46 -4.86 -24.09
C THR A 4 17.08 -5.39 -22.81
N THR A 5 18.29 -5.94 -22.95
CA THR A 5 19.18 -6.33 -21.86
C THR A 5 19.29 -5.13 -20.91
N ALA A 6 18.93 -5.33 -19.64
CA ALA A 6 19.22 -4.35 -18.60
C ALA A 6 20.70 -3.96 -18.69
N GLU A 7 20.99 -2.66 -18.73
CA GLU A 7 22.35 -2.15 -18.89
C GLU A 7 23.27 -2.75 -17.82
N PRO A 8 24.44 -3.30 -18.20
CA PRO A 8 25.33 -4.01 -17.27
C PRO A 8 25.79 -3.13 -16.09
N ALA A 9 25.92 -1.82 -16.29
CA ALA A 9 26.28 -0.86 -15.23
C ALA A 9 25.22 -0.72 -14.12
N ALA A 10 23.94 -0.94 -14.44
CA ALA A 10 22.86 -0.81 -13.46
C ALA A 10 22.79 -2.01 -12.51
N LYS A 11 23.21 -3.20 -12.97
CA LYS A 11 23.35 -4.40 -12.12
C LYS A 11 24.54 -4.29 -11.17
N GLU A 12 25.68 -3.77 -11.63
CA GLU A 12 26.86 -3.55 -10.77
C GLU A 12 26.54 -2.61 -9.58
N HIS A 13 25.69 -1.61 -9.78
CA HIS A 13 25.24 -0.70 -8.71
C HIS A 13 24.35 -1.35 -7.65
N LEU A 14 23.66 -2.46 -7.98
CA LEU A 14 22.85 -3.22 -7.02
C LEU A 14 23.69 -4.14 -6.14
N ASP A 15 24.84 -4.61 -6.62
CA ASP A 15 25.74 -5.50 -5.86
C ASP A 15 26.43 -4.73 -4.73
N ASP A 16 26.70 -3.44 -4.93
CA ASP A 16 27.24 -2.52 -3.91
C ASP A 16 26.20 -2.05 -2.87
N LEU A 17 24.91 -2.39 -3.03
CA LEU A 17 23.90 -2.04 -2.04
C LEU A 17 24.15 -2.76 -0.73
N ARG A 18 24.08 -1.99 0.35
CA ARG A 18 24.07 -2.52 1.71
C ARG A 18 22.86 -3.44 1.88
N GLU A 19 23.02 -4.46 2.72
CA GLU A 19 21.96 -5.43 3.03
C GLU A 19 20.60 -4.79 3.31
N HIS A 20 20.56 -3.76 4.17
CA HIS A 20 19.33 -3.07 4.53
C HIS A 20 18.73 -2.23 3.38
N ASP A 21 19.57 -1.77 2.43
CA ASP A 21 19.10 -1.01 1.27
C ASP A 21 18.42 -1.96 0.27
N ARG A 22 19.01 -3.16 0.10
CA ARG A 22 18.43 -4.25 -0.68
C ARG A 22 17.10 -4.74 -0.09
N GLU A 23 17.02 -4.93 1.23
CA GLU A 23 15.78 -5.34 1.92
C GLU A 23 14.64 -4.32 1.70
N VAL A 24 14.93 -3.02 1.83
CA VAL A 24 13.94 -1.95 1.59
C VAL A 24 13.47 -1.98 0.13
N LEU A 25 14.41 -2.11 -0.80
CA LEU A 25 14.13 -2.11 -2.23
C LEU A 25 13.28 -3.33 -2.61
N GLU A 26 13.65 -4.52 -2.14
CA GLU A 26 12.91 -5.77 -2.38
C GLU A 26 11.48 -5.66 -1.84
N PHE A 27 11.31 -5.15 -0.62
CA PHE A 27 9.99 -4.96 -0.03
C PHE A 27 9.11 -4.01 -0.85
N LEU A 28 9.59 -2.82 -1.19
CA LEU A 28 8.81 -1.85 -1.97
C LEU A 28 8.53 -2.33 -3.40
N SER A 29 9.30 -3.31 -3.90
CA SER A 29 9.10 -3.89 -5.22
C SER A 29 8.00 -4.94 -5.28
N GLN A 30 7.51 -5.42 -4.13
CA GLN A 30 6.39 -6.36 -4.07
C GLN A 30 5.10 -5.72 -4.62
N ASP A 31 4.92 -4.41 -4.40
CA ASP A 31 3.85 -3.63 -4.99
C ASP A 31 4.34 -2.22 -5.39
N PRO A 32 4.88 -2.06 -6.61
CA PRO A 32 5.53 -0.83 -7.08
C PRO A 32 4.63 0.39 -7.15
N MET A 33 3.32 0.14 -7.31
CA MET A 33 2.32 1.20 -7.46
C MET A 33 1.87 1.72 -6.09
N THR A 34 2.16 0.98 -5.02
CA THR A 34 1.81 1.37 -3.67
C THR A 34 2.85 2.33 -3.08
N HIS A 35 2.36 3.48 -2.64
CA HIS A 35 3.05 4.38 -1.74
C HIS A 35 2.91 3.84 -0.31
N VAL A 36 3.99 3.30 0.23
CA VAL A 36 4.02 2.76 1.59
C VAL A 36 4.43 3.85 2.56
N ALA A 37 3.70 3.99 3.67
CA ALA A 37 4.07 4.94 4.72
C ALA A 37 5.37 4.50 5.41
N PHE A 38 6.17 5.46 5.91
CA PHE A 38 7.41 5.17 6.65
C PHE A 38 7.20 4.14 7.77
N GLN A 39 6.12 4.29 8.54
CA GLN A 39 5.79 3.37 9.62
C GLN A 39 5.42 1.97 9.11
N GLY A 40 4.81 1.85 7.93
CA GLY A 40 4.54 0.57 7.28
C GLY A 40 5.83 -0.17 6.94
N ILE A 41 6.76 0.53 6.27
CA ILE A 41 8.08 -0.02 5.92
C ILE A 41 8.85 -0.44 7.19
N ARG A 42 8.85 0.43 8.21
CA ARG A 42 9.55 0.19 9.48
C ARG A 42 9.07 -1.07 10.19
N ARG A 43 7.75 -1.25 10.31
CA ARG A 43 7.16 -2.43 10.95
C ARG A 43 7.49 -3.67 10.16
N ARG A 44 7.27 -3.62 8.84
CA ARG A 44 7.41 -4.79 7.97
C ARG A 44 8.84 -5.34 7.91
N LEU A 45 9.84 -4.46 8.02
CA LEU A 45 11.25 -4.81 8.01
C LEU A 45 11.86 -4.94 9.42
N GLY A 46 11.10 -4.64 10.49
CA GLY A 46 11.63 -4.64 11.86
C GLY A 46 12.80 -3.66 12.09
N MET A 47 13.00 -2.67 11.21
CA MET A 47 14.17 -1.80 11.25
C MET A 47 14.03 -0.67 12.28
N HIS A 48 15.15 -0.27 12.87
CA HIS A 48 15.21 0.95 13.70
C HIS A 48 14.91 2.19 12.83
N PRO A 49 14.13 3.19 13.32
CA PRO A 49 13.75 4.37 12.54
C PRO A 49 14.92 5.08 11.85
N GLU A 50 16.03 5.29 12.57
CA GLU A 50 17.19 5.95 11.99
C GLU A 50 17.87 5.14 10.88
N LYS A 51 17.91 3.81 11.03
CA LYS A 51 18.50 2.93 10.01
C LYS A 51 17.68 2.98 8.73
N LEU A 52 16.36 2.88 8.86
CA LEU A 52 15.42 2.97 7.75
C LEU A 52 15.51 4.36 7.08
N SER A 53 15.53 5.44 7.86
CA SER A 53 15.67 6.79 7.33
C SER A 53 16.94 6.97 6.51
N ARG A 54 18.06 6.40 6.97
CA ARG A 54 19.34 6.44 6.24
C ARG A 54 19.29 5.59 4.97
N ALA A 55 18.66 4.42 5.00
CA ALA A 55 18.49 3.56 3.83
C ALA A 55 17.63 4.24 2.76
N LEU A 56 16.46 4.76 3.14
CA LEU A 56 15.56 5.47 2.24
C LEU A 56 16.19 6.73 1.64
N HIS A 57 17.01 7.47 2.39
CA HIS A 57 17.74 8.61 1.84
C HIS A 57 18.72 8.17 0.75
N ARG A 58 19.57 7.17 1.01
CA ARG A 58 20.53 6.69 0.00
C ARG A 58 19.83 6.17 -1.26
N LEU A 59 18.79 5.35 -1.09
CA LEU A 59 18.00 4.84 -2.21
C LEU A 59 17.32 5.97 -2.99
N ALA A 60 16.95 7.06 -2.34
CA ALA A 60 16.42 8.26 -3.00
C ALA A 60 17.51 9.03 -3.75
N ASP A 61 18.69 9.20 -3.16
CA ASP A 61 19.86 9.83 -3.81
C ASP A 61 20.24 9.07 -5.10
N ASP A 62 20.16 7.74 -5.07
CA ASP A 62 20.45 6.87 -6.23
C ASP A 62 19.29 6.78 -7.24
N SER A 63 18.19 7.51 -6.99
CA SER A 63 16.96 7.49 -7.78
C SER A 63 16.32 6.09 -7.90
N LEU A 64 16.48 5.25 -6.88
CA LEU A 64 15.88 3.91 -6.80
C LEU A 64 14.54 3.93 -6.05
N VAL A 65 14.40 4.83 -5.09
CA VAL A 65 13.16 5.08 -4.34
C VAL A 65 12.76 6.53 -4.48
N GLU A 66 11.46 6.79 -4.54
CA GLU A 66 10.89 8.13 -4.55
C GLU A 66 10.16 8.37 -3.23
N LYS A 67 10.49 9.48 -2.56
CA LYS A 67 9.72 10.01 -1.44
C LYS A 67 8.66 10.96 -1.98
N THR A 68 7.40 10.61 -1.77
CA THR A 68 6.24 11.44 -2.11
C THR A 68 5.67 12.08 -0.85
N ASP A 69 4.68 12.95 -1.04
CA ASP A 69 3.88 13.47 0.05
C ASP A 69 3.12 12.37 0.78
N VAL A 70 2.75 11.26 0.12
CA VAL A 70 1.93 10.14 0.65
C VAL A 70 2.71 8.94 1.17
N GLY A 71 3.99 8.81 0.84
CA GLY A 71 4.83 7.69 1.29
C GLY A 71 6.05 7.49 0.40
N TYR A 72 6.56 6.27 0.38
CA TYR A 72 7.71 5.87 -0.44
C TYR A 72 7.27 4.81 -1.46
N ARG A 73 7.83 4.85 -2.65
CA ARG A 73 7.68 3.81 -3.68
C ARG A 73 8.97 3.64 -4.47
N ILE A 74 9.11 2.52 -5.16
CA ILE A 74 10.23 2.37 -6.10
C ILE A 74 10.06 3.25 -7.34
N THR A 75 11.17 3.58 -7.97
CA THR A 75 11.17 4.30 -9.26
C THR A 75 11.10 3.32 -10.43
N ARG A 76 10.77 3.82 -11.62
CA ARG A 76 10.87 3.05 -12.87
C ARG A 76 12.30 2.56 -13.13
N LYS A 77 13.32 3.33 -12.70
CA LYS A 77 14.73 2.93 -12.76
C LYS A 77 14.94 1.67 -11.92
N ALA A 78 14.62 1.69 -10.63
CA ALA A 78 14.70 0.50 -9.79
C ALA A 78 13.94 -0.70 -10.36
N TRP A 79 12.72 -0.47 -10.84
CA TRP A 79 11.89 -1.49 -11.46
C TRP A 79 12.51 -2.15 -12.69
N SER A 80 13.28 -1.40 -13.49
CA SER A 80 13.95 -1.96 -14.67
C SER A 80 15.16 -2.84 -14.34
N ILE A 81 15.77 -2.64 -13.17
CA ILE A 81 16.99 -3.36 -12.76
C ILE A 81 16.61 -4.64 -12.00
N LEU A 82 15.57 -4.58 -11.17
CA LEU A 82 14.98 -5.72 -10.49
C LEU A 82 14.27 -6.58 -11.54
N SER A 83 14.88 -7.71 -11.90
CA SER A 83 14.35 -8.56 -12.97
C SER A 83 12.94 -9.07 -12.61
N PRO A 84 11.93 -8.98 -13.49
CA PRO A 84 10.55 -9.41 -13.21
C PRO A 84 10.33 -10.90 -12.94
N ARG A 85 11.39 -11.73 -12.95
CA ARG A 85 11.29 -13.19 -13.01
C ARG A 85 11.02 -13.87 -11.67
N ASP A 86 11.26 -13.18 -10.55
CA ASP A 86 11.13 -13.75 -9.21
C ASP A 86 9.94 -13.16 -8.44
N TRP A 87 9.09 -12.36 -9.11
CA TRP A 87 7.92 -11.78 -8.47
C TRP A 87 6.78 -12.77 -8.44
N THR A 88 6.57 -13.34 -7.27
CA THR A 88 5.32 -14.02 -6.95
C THR A 88 4.26 -12.93 -6.71
N PRO A 89 3.26 -12.76 -7.58
CA PRO A 89 2.16 -11.85 -7.29
C PRO A 89 1.51 -12.26 -5.96
N GLU A 90 1.21 -11.29 -5.11
CA GLU A 90 0.49 -11.56 -3.86
C GLU A 90 -0.81 -12.29 -4.21
N PRO A 91 -1.11 -13.44 -3.58
CA PRO A 91 -2.31 -14.21 -3.89
C PRO A 91 -3.55 -13.31 -3.75
N PRO A 92 -4.58 -13.53 -4.59
CA PRO A 92 -5.77 -12.71 -4.54
C PRO A 92 -6.42 -12.83 -3.16
N GLY A 93 -6.58 -11.68 -2.48
CA GLY A 93 -7.28 -11.61 -1.21
C GLY A 93 -8.76 -11.95 -1.32
N MET A 94 -9.38 -12.25 -0.18
CA MET A 94 -10.80 -12.55 -0.07
C MET A 94 -11.61 -11.26 0.03
N THR A 95 -12.61 -11.09 -0.84
CA THR A 95 -13.60 -10.01 -0.68
C THR A 95 -14.44 -10.27 0.57
N VAL A 96 -14.36 -9.36 1.54
CA VAL A 96 -15.18 -9.39 2.75
C VAL A 96 -16.55 -8.76 2.47
N LEU A 97 -16.57 -7.63 1.77
CA LEU A 97 -17.79 -6.94 1.38
C LEU A 97 -17.56 -6.05 0.15
N GLN A 98 -18.66 -5.73 -0.54
CA GLN A 98 -18.70 -4.80 -1.67
C GLN A 98 -19.98 -3.97 -1.59
N THR A 99 -19.87 -2.70 -1.95
CA THR A 99 -20.98 -1.73 -1.95
C THR A 99 -20.81 -0.68 -3.04
N TYR A 100 -21.85 0.13 -3.23
CA TYR A 100 -21.84 1.29 -4.13
C TYR A 100 -21.61 2.58 -3.34
N ILE A 101 -20.90 3.52 -3.94
CA ILE A 101 -20.64 4.84 -3.36
C ILE A 101 -21.33 5.95 -4.18
N PRO A 102 -21.72 7.07 -3.54
CA PRO A 102 -22.29 8.20 -4.26
C PRO A 102 -21.33 8.75 -5.31
N ALA A 103 -21.84 9.09 -6.49
CA ALA A 103 -21.03 9.71 -7.56
C ALA A 103 -20.47 11.08 -7.17
N SER A 104 -21.07 11.74 -6.17
CA SER A 104 -20.65 13.04 -5.64
C SER A 104 -19.56 12.97 -4.56
N LEU A 105 -19.10 11.76 -4.20
CA LEU A 105 -18.11 11.58 -3.14
C LEU A 105 -16.81 12.33 -3.45
N ASP A 106 -16.37 13.22 -2.56
CA ASP A 106 -15.01 13.78 -2.63
C ASP A 106 -13.98 12.73 -2.20
N LEU A 107 -13.48 11.97 -3.19
CA LEU A 107 -12.45 10.96 -2.97
C LEU A 107 -11.15 11.54 -2.41
N ARG A 108 -10.76 12.76 -2.77
CA ARG A 108 -9.51 13.36 -2.26
C ARG A 108 -9.64 13.72 -0.79
N GLY A 109 -10.78 14.30 -0.41
CA GLY A 109 -11.13 14.58 0.97
C GLY A 109 -11.12 13.31 1.80
N LEU A 110 -11.79 12.25 1.33
CA LEU A 110 -11.82 10.95 2.00
C LEU A 110 -10.42 10.38 2.22
N VAL A 111 -9.57 10.36 1.21
CA VAL A 111 -8.19 9.86 1.32
C VAL A 111 -7.39 10.68 2.33
N THR A 112 -7.55 12.00 2.30
CA THR A 112 -6.84 12.91 3.22
C THR A 112 -7.21 12.61 4.67
N THR A 113 -8.49 12.35 4.96
CA THR A 113 -8.93 11.97 6.32
C THR A 113 -8.45 10.58 6.72
N LEU A 114 -8.55 9.59 5.83
CA LEU A 114 -8.23 8.19 6.14
C LEU A 114 -6.72 7.93 6.25
N ARG A 115 -5.89 8.76 5.60
CA ARG A 115 -4.45 8.58 5.58
C ARG A 115 -3.87 8.66 6.99
N GLY A 116 -3.03 7.68 7.34
CA GLY A 116 -2.38 7.62 8.65
C GLY A 116 -3.32 7.19 9.79
N SER A 117 -4.59 6.93 9.50
CA SER A 117 -5.59 6.51 10.47
C SER A 117 -5.30 5.12 11.05
N TRP A 118 -5.84 4.89 12.24
CA TRP A 118 -5.91 3.57 12.86
C TRP A 118 -7.39 3.17 12.92
N VAL A 119 -7.68 1.91 12.63
CA VAL A 119 -9.03 1.36 12.69
C VAL A 119 -9.01 0.13 13.57
N GLY A 120 -9.34 0.32 14.86
CA GLY A 120 -9.08 -0.70 15.87
C GLY A 120 -7.60 -1.11 15.88
N PRO A 121 -7.26 -2.41 15.71
CA PRO A 121 -5.88 -2.85 15.68
C PRO A 121 -5.20 -2.60 14.32
N LEU A 122 -5.95 -2.28 13.27
CA LEU A 122 -5.42 -2.03 11.93
C LEU A 122 -4.69 -0.68 11.89
N ARG A 123 -3.46 -0.69 11.39
CA ARG A 123 -2.64 0.50 11.22
C ARG A 123 -2.50 0.82 9.75
N TRP A 124 -2.61 2.10 9.40
CA TRP A 124 -2.34 2.57 8.05
C TRP A 124 -1.03 1.99 7.49
N TYR A 125 -1.12 1.43 6.28
CA TYR A 125 0.00 0.84 5.57
C TYR A 125 0.40 1.71 4.36
N GLY A 126 -0.55 2.03 3.48
CA GLY A 126 -0.25 2.75 2.25
C GLY A 126 -1.45 2.91 1.33
N LEU A 127 -1.18 3.51 0.16
CA LEU A 127 -2.17 3.68 -0.91
C LEU A 127 -1.55 3.49 -2.29
N SER A 128 -2.33 3.05 -3.26
CA SER A 128 -1.96 3.03 -4.68
C SER A 128 -3.06 3.61 -5.53
N GLU A 129 -2.69 4.34 -6.59
CA GLU A 129 -3.62 4.80 -7.61
C GLU A 129 -3.30 4.11 -8.94
N SER A 130 -4.33 3.59 -9.59
CA SER A 130 -4.24 2.96 -10.90
C SER A 130 -5.45 3.35 -11.76
N PRO A 131 -5.46 3.03 -13.07
CA PRO A 131 -6.62 3.28 -13.92
C PRO A 131 -7.92 2.62 -13.43
N GLU A 132 -7.80 1.51 -12.70
CA GLU A 132 -8.92 0.77 -12.10
C GLU A 132 -9.49 1.45 -10.85
N GLY A 133 -8.72 2.36 -10.24
CA GLY A 133 -9.15 3.15 -9.09
C GLY A 133 -8.07 3.26 -8.02
N LEU A 134 -8.53 3.54 -6.81
CA LEU A 134 -7.71 3.75 -5.63
C LEU A 134 -7.72 2.50 -4.76
N ARG A 135 -6.56 2.13 -4.23
CA ARG A 135 -6.41 1.13 -3.18
C ARG A 135 -5.86 1.78 -1.93
N LEU A 136 -6.52 1.59 -0.81
CA LEU A 136 -6.06 1.99 0.53
C LEU A 136 -5.81 0.74 1.34
N SER A 137 -4.76 0.71 2.17
CA SER A 137 -4.37 -0.50 2.88
C SER A 137 -4.02 -0.23 4.33
N TRP A 138 -4.45 -1.16 5.18
CA TRP A 138 -4.11 -1.23 6.59
C TRP A 138 -3.65 -2.65 6.94
N THR A 139 -2.79 -2.77 7.95
CA THR A 139 -2.21 -4.05 8.37
C THR A 139 -2.20 -4.15 9.89
N LEU A 140 -2.29 -5.37 10.41
CA LEU A 140 -2.00 -5.65 11.82
C LEU A 140 -0.50 -5.43 12.12
N GLU A 141 -0.18 -5.20 13.38
CA GLU A 141 1.20 -4.96 13.81
C GLU A 141 2.12 -6.18 13.62
N ASP A 142 1.55 -7.38 13.68
CA ASP A 142 2.22 -8.66 13.39
C ASP A 142 2.17 -9.03 11.90
N GLU A 143 1.59 -8.18 11.05
CA GLU A 143 1.41 -8.37 9.60
C GLU A 143 0.62 -9.64 9.23
N SER A 144 -0.06 -10.28 10.19
CA SER A 144 -0.79 -11.55 9.96
C SER A 144 -2.04 -11.37 9.10
N ILE A 145 -2.61 -10.16 9.11
CA ILE A 145 -3.79 -9.77 8.33
C ILE A 145 -3.57 -8.38 7.76
N ARG A 146 -3.74 -8.26 6.44
CA ARG A 146 -3.84 -6.99 5.72
C ARG A 146 -5.25 -6.81 5.20
N VAL A 147 -5.82 -5.63 5.37
CA VAL A 147 -7.14 -5.28 4.86
C VAL A 147 -7.01 -4.09 3.93
N GLU A 148 -7.53 -4.25 2.73
CA GLU A 148 -7.52 -3.27 1.67
C GLU A 148 -8.93 -2.76 1.40
N THR A 149 -9.05 -1.48 1.08
CA THR A 149 -10.24 -0.91 0.46
C THR A 149 -9.91 -0.52 -0.97
N ARG A 150 -10.68 -1.04 -1.94
CA ARG A 150 -10.57 -0.68 -3.36
C ARG A 150 -11.77 0.17 -3.75
N ILE A 151 -11.50 1.34 -4.31
CA ILE A 151 -12.51 2.33 -4.68
C ILE A 151 -12.32 2.66 -6.16
N GLY A 152 -13.33 2.36 -6.98
CA GLY A 152 -13.25 2.56 -8.43
C GLY A 152 -14.58 2.25 -9.08
N ALA A 153 -14.84 2.87 -10.24
CA ALA A 153 -16.08 2.65 -11.01
C ALA A 153 -17.40 2.81 -10.22
N GLY A 154 -17.42 3.67 -9.20
CA GLY A 154 -18.60 3.88 -8.33
C GLY A 154 -18.81 2.79 -7.28
N GLU A 155 -17.85 1.89 -7.12
CA GLU A 155 -17.88 0.79 -6.17
C GLU A 155 -16.79 0.96 -5.10
N LEU A 156 -17.07 0.40 -3.93
CA LEU A 156 -16.12 0.21 -2.85
C LEU A 156 -16.15 -1.27 -2.46
N SER A 157 -14.98 -1.90 -2.42
CA SER A 157 -14.83 -3.26 -1.88
C SER A 157 -13.78 -3.29 -0.77
N VAL A 158 -14.03 -4.11 0.25
CA VAL A 158 -13.05 -4.42 1.29
C VAL A 158 -12.55 -5.84 1.08
N VAL A 159 -11.24 -5.97 0.97
CA VAL A 159 -10.54 -7.22 0.64
C VAL A 159 -9.55 -7.52 1.75
N ALA A 160 -9.56 -8.74 2.25
CA ALA A 160 -8.64 -9.19 3.28
C ALA A 160 -7.63 -10.20 2.73
N HIS A 161 -6.38 -10.04 3.13
CA HIS A 161 -5.28 -10.95 2.87
C HIS A 161 -4.85 -11.55 4.20
N VAL A 162 -4.80 -12.88 4.26
CA VAL A 162 -4.44 -13.62 5.47
C VAL A 162 -3.26 -14.53 5.19
N ALA A 163 -2.34 -14.62 6.15
CA ALA A 163 -1.22 -15.55 6.04
C ALA A 163 -1.65 -17.03 6.16
N SER A 164 -2.77 -17.29 6.83
CA SER A 164 -3.30 -18.64 7.07
C SER A 164 -4.83 -18.66 7.13
N PRO A 165 -5.51 -19.71 6.62
CA PRO A 165 -6.97 -19.77 6.54
C PRO A 165 -7.71 -19.75 7.89
N ASP A 166 -7.07 -20.12 9.00
CA ASP A 166 -7.67 -20.07 10.34
C ASP A 166 -7.96 -18.65 10.83
N ARG A 167 -7.38 -17.63 10.18
CA ARG A 167 -7.54 -16.21 10.50
C ARG A 167 -8.70 -15.55 9.76
N LEU A 168 -9.42 -16.28 8.89
CA LEU A 168 -10.45 -15.71 8.02
C LEU A 168 -11.59 -15.02 8.79
N ASP A 169 -12.06 -15.61 9.89
CA ASP A 169 -13.13 -15.01 10.70
C ASP A 169 -12.70 -13.68 11.34
N GLU A 170 -11.44 -13.60 11.79
CA GLU A 170 -10.88 -12.35 12.31
C GLU A 170 -10.73 -11.31 11.20
N ALA A 171 -10.23 -11.73 10.04
CA ALA A 171 -10.07 -10.87 8.89
C ALA A 171 -11.41 -10.29 8.40
N ALA A 172 -12.48 -11.10 8.40
CA ALA A 172 -13.83 -10.64 8.08
C ALA A 172 -14.33 -9.58 9.08
N ARG A 173 -14.14 -9.81 10.39
CA ARG A 173 -14.51 -8.82 11.43
C ARG A 173 -13.74 -7.51 11.27
N LEU A 174 -12.44 -7.59 10.98
CA LEU A 174 -11.60 -6.43 10.73
C LEU A 174 -12.01 -5.69 9.45
N GLY A 175 -12.41 -6.42 8.40
CA GLY A 175 -12.96 -5.84 7.18
C GLY A 175 -14.27 -5.08 7.41
N HIS A 176 -15.20 -5.63 8.20
CA HIS A 176 -16.42 -4.92 8.58
C HIS A 176 -16.15 -3.69 9.46
N LEU A 177 -15.18 -3.78 10.37
CA LEU A 177 -14.76 -2.65 11.19
C LEU A 177 -14.22 -1.51 10.31
N LEU A 178 -13.33 -1.84 9.37
CA LEU A 178 -12.77 -0.88 8.40
C LEU A 178 -13.88 -0.23 7.58
N PHE A 179 -14.78 -1.03 7.04
CA PHE A 179 -15.91 -0.51 6.26
C PHE A 179 -16.77 0.45 7.05
N ARG A 180 -17.07 0.15 8.33
CA ARG A 180 -17.88 1.03 9.17
C ARG A 180 -17.25 2.41 9.34
N GLU A 181 -15.94 2.47 9.58
CA GLU A 181 -15.24 3.76 9.71
C GLU A 181 -15.25 4.53 8.38
N ILE A 182 -15.00 3.86 7.25
CA ILE A 182 -15.05 4.50 5.93
C ILE A 182 -16.46 4.99 5.58
N ALA A 183 -17.48 4.16 5.82
CA ALA A 183 -18.87 4.53 5.58
C ALA A 183 -19.31 5.71 6.45
N THR A 184 -18.81 5.78 7.69
CA THR A 184 -19.04 6.94 8.57
C THR A 184 -18.43 8.20 8.00
N GLU A 185 -17.20 8.12 7.48
CA GLU A 185 -16.53 9.27 6.86
C GLU A 185 -17.21 9.71 5.56
N ILE A 186 -17.62 8.77 4.70
CA ILE A 186 -18.41 9.04 3.50
C ILE A 186 -19.73 9.76 3.87
N SER A 187 -20.35 9.38 4.97
CA SER A 187 -21.63 9.96 5.41
C SER A 187 -21.49 11.34 6.07
N ARG A 188 -20.28 11.73 6.48
CA ARG A 188 -20.00 13.07 7.04
C ARG A 188 -19.92 14.13 5.97
N ASP A 189 -19.53 13.75 4.76
CA ASP A 189 -19.60 14.64 3.60
C ASP A 189 -21.07 14.94 3.30
N ARG A 190 -21.46 16.21 3.45
CA ARG A 190 -22.84 16.61 3.72
C ARG A 190 -23.82 16.07 2.67
N TYR A 191 -24.97 15.58 3.13
CA TYR A 191 -26.23 15.74 2.41
C TYR A 191 -26.58 17.25 2.40
N PRO A 192 -26.59 17.95 1.25
CA PRO A 192 -26.96 19.37 1.21
C PRO A 192 -28.48 19.62 1.39
N GLY A 193 -29.27 18.66 1.89
CA GLY A 193 -30.73 18.71 1.70
C GLY A 193 -31.62 18.02 2.73
N LEU A 194 -31.14 17.66 3.93
CA LEU A 194 -32.00 17.13 4.99
C LEU A 194 -31.87 17.96 6.27
N VAL A 195 -32.23 19.24 6.14
CA VAL A 195 -32.85 19.98 7.25
C VAL A 195 -34.25 20.31 6.75
N ALA A 196 -35.21 19.49 7.16
CA ALA A 196 -36.64 19.79 7.08
C ALA A 196 -37.10 20.20 8.48
#